data_AF-A0A434SP10-F1
#
_entry.id   AF-A0A434SP10-F1
#
_cell.length_a   1.000
_cell.length_b   1.000
_cell.length_c   1.000
_cell.angle_alpha   90.00
_cell.angle_beta   90.00
_cell.angle_gamma   90.00
#
_symmetry.space_group_name_H-M   'P 1'
#
loop_
_entity.id
_entity.type
_entity.pdbx_description
1 polymer ?
#
loop_
_entity_poly.entity_id
_entity_poly.type
_entity_poly.pdbx_seq_one_letter_code
_entity_poly.pdbx_strand_id
1 'polypeptide(L)'
;ALKLVDRGALTASSVGAMHGEIGHTQFLPGNVLKYGVGNGNLRDRNTALASTANFLKAHGWQAGAGYEANMGAIAGWNSASVYQQAIARIAEAIDAN
;
A
#
# COMPACT_ATOMS: atom_id res chain seq x y z
N ALA A 1 15.08 2.23 7.03
CA ALA A 1 14.85 3.59 7.56
C ALA A 1 15.87 4.58 7.03
N LEU A 2 17.19 4.44 7.29
CA LEU A 2 18.22 5.39 6.79
C LEU A 2 18.14 5.65 5.27
N LYS A 3 18.07 4.61 4.43
CA LYS A 3 17.91 4.77 2.96
C LYS A 3 16.66 5.54 2.52
N LEU A 4 15.62 5.61 3.36
CA LEU A 4 14.41 6.39 3.08
C LEU A 4 14.57 7.85 3.49
N VAL A 5 15.37 8.13 4.52
CA VAL A 5 15.78 9.49 4.87
C VAL A 5 16.64 10.10 3.76
N ASP A 6 17.60 9.33 3.26
CA ASP A 6 18.50 9.77 2.17
C ASP A 6 17.74 10.08 0.86
N ARG A 7 16.60 9.42 0.65
CA ARG A 7 15.70 9.63 -0.51
C ARG A 7 14.66 10.74 -0.28
N GLY A 8 14.65 11.36 0.90
CA GLY A 8 13.66 12.39 1.26
C GLY A 8 12.26 11.86 1.57
N ALA A 9 12.09 10.54 1.68
CA ALA A 9 10.82 9.91 2.04
C ALA A 9 10.47 10.08 3.53
N LEU A 10 11.49 10.25 4.38
CA LEU A 10 11.38 10.45 5.82
C LEU A 10 12.35 11.53 6.28
N THR A 11 12.02 12.21 7.37
CA THR A 11 12.95 13.03 8.16
C THR A 11 13.36 12.29 9.43
N ALA A 12 14.47 12.67 10.06
CA ALA A 12 14.87 12.12 11.36
C ALA A 12 13.79 12.31 12.46
N SER A 13 12.89 13.29 12.29
CA SER A 13 11.76 13.58 13.17
C SER A 13 10.45 12.86 12.79
N SER A 14 10.46 12.01 11.77
CA SER A 14 9.24 11.38 11.26
C SER A 14 8.70 10.33 12.24
N VAL A 15 7.53 10.61 12.82
CA VAL A 15 6.75 9.64 13.61
C VAL A 15 5.99 8.71 12.66
N GLY A 16 6.22 7.40 12.78
CA GLY A 16 5.42 6.32 12.16
C GLY A 16 4.51 5.64 13.20
N ALA A 17 3.72 4.66 12.78
CA ALA A 17 2.97 3.82 13.73
C ALA A 17 3.95 3.04 14.64
N MET A 18 3.45 2.45 15.73
CA MET A 18 4.27 1.76 16.76
C MET A 18 5.26 0.71 16.21
N HIS A 19 5.03 0.20 14.99
CA HIS A 19 5.90 -0.75 14.28
C HIS A 19 6.68 -0.16 13.08
N GLY A 20 6.74 1.16 12.93
CA GLY A 20 7.53 1.85 11.89
C GLY A 20 6.86 1.96 10.52
N GLU A 21 5.55 1.71 10.44
CA GLU A 21 4.75 1.88 9.22
C GLU A 21 4.61 3.35 8.85
N ILE A 22 4.58 3.63 7.54
CA ILE A 22 4.69 4.99 7.00
C ILE A 22 3.44 5.34 6.19
N GLY A 23 2.83 6.48 6.52
CA GLY A 23 1.81 7.13 5.70
C GLY A 23 0.43 6.49 5.73
N HIS A 24 -0.43 6.93 4.81
CA HIS A 24 -1.87 6.58 4.78
C HIS A 24 -2.16 5.08 4.68
N THR A 25 -1.24 4.33 4.11
CA THR A 25 -1.44 2.92 3.77
C THR A 25 -0.63 1.98 4.66
N GLN A 26 -0.03 2.50 5.74
CA GLN A 26 0.73 1.70 6.71
C GLN A 26 1.78 0.77 6.07
N PHE A 27 2.44 1.20 4.99
CA PHE A 27 3.51 0.42 4.40
C PHE A 27 4.66 0.22 5.39
N LEU A 28 5.16 -1.00 5.49
CA LEU A 28 6.47 -1.25 6.09
C LEU A 28 7.56 -0.56 5.25
N PRO A 29 8.66 -0.09 5.87
CA PRO A 29 9.74 0.61 5.17
C PRO A 29 10.33 -0.16 3.96
N GLY A 30 10.35 -1.50 4.03
CA GLY A 30 10.77 -2.35 2.92
C GLY A 30 9.86 -2.25 1.69
N ASN A 31 8.56 -2.10 1.90
CA ASN A 31 7.59 -1.92 0.82
C ASN A 31 7.70 -0.52 0.21
N VAL A 32 8.02 0.50 1.01
CA VAL A 32 8.29 1.85 0.48
C VAL A 32 9.48 1.83 -0.47
N LEU A 33 10.55 1.09 -0.12
CA LEU A 33 11.73 0.96 -0.97
C LEU A 33 11.47 0.21 -2.28
N LYS A 34 10.59 -0.80 -2.25
CA LYS A 34 10.30 -1.66 -3.42
C LYS A 34 9.22 -1.09 -4.33
N TYR A 35 8.19 -0.48 -3.76
CA TYR A 35 6.97 -0.12 -4.48
C TYR A 35 6.59 1.36 -4.39
N GLY A 36 7.33 2.15 -3.60
CA GLY A 36 7.15 3.59 -3.52
C GLY A 36 7.33 4.26 -4.89
N VAL A 37 6.40 5.13 -5.25
CA VAL A 37 6.46 5.94 -6.47
C VAL A 37 7.09 7.31 -6.17
N GLY A 38 7.88 7.84 -7.11
CA GLY A 38 8.55 9.12 -6.94
C GLY A 38 9.54 9.11 -5.78
N ASN A 39 9.39 10.05 -4.84
CA ASN A 39 10.22 10.11 -3.64
C ASN A 39 9.74 9.19 -2.50
N GLY A 40 8.62 8.48 -2.68
CA GLY A 40 8.08 7.55 -1.67
C GLY A 40 7.51 8.23 -0.42
N ASN A 41 7.18 9.52 -0.48
CA ASN A 41 6.51 10.22 0.61
C ASN A 41 5.04 9.78 0.74
N LEU A 42 4.80 8.70 1.48
CA LEU A 42 3.44 8.14 1.68
C LEU A 42 2.52 8.98 2.59
N ARG A 43 3.00 10.14 3.10
CA ARG A 43 2.12 11.14 3.71
C ARG A 43 1.37 11.95 2.65
N ASP A 44 1.92 12.07 1.45
CA ASP A 44 1.20 12.63 0.31
C ASP A 44 0.18 11.60 -0.21
N ARG A 45 -1.07 12.03 -0.37
CA ARG A 45 -2.18 11.15 -0.74
C ARG A 45 -1.96 10.52 -2.13
N ASN A 46 -1.54 11.30 -3.11
CA ASN A 46 -1.37 10.82 -4.48
C ASN A 46 -0.24 9.79 -4.56
N THR A 47 0.86 10.07 -3.86
CA THR A 47 2.00 9.15 -3.74
C THR A 47 1.62 7.87 -3.01
N ALA A 48 0.80 7.94 -1.96
CA ALA A 48 0.31 6.77 -1.24
C ALA A 48 -0.58 5.88 -2.12
N LEU A 49 -1.54 6.48 -2.84
CA LEU A 49 -2.42 5.75 -3.75
C LEU A 49 -1.63 5.10 -4.91
N ALA A 50 -0.73 5.86 -5.55
CA ALA A 50 0.09 5.35 -6.64
C ALA A 50 1.03 4.22 -6.19
N SER A 51 1.62 4.34 -5.00
CA SER A 51 2.49 3.30 -4.44
C SER A 51 1.72 2.04 -4.07
N THR A 52 0.47 2.19 -3.59
CA THR A 52 -0.43 1.06 -3.31
C THR A 52 -0.87 0.35 -4.59
N ALA A 53 -1.19 1.10 -5.64
CA ALA A 53 -1.49 0.52 -6.95
C ALA A 53 -0.28 -0.23 -7.53
N ASN A 54 0.93 0.32 -7.38
CA ASN A 54 2.16 -0.35 -7.81
C ASN A 54 2.42 -1.65 -7.03
N PHE A 55 2.15 -1.64 -5.72
CA PHE A 55 2.20 -2.84 -4.89
C PHE A 55 1.23 -3.91 -5.42
N LEU A 56 -0.04 -3.57 -5.63
CA LEU A 56 -1.06 -4.53 -6.09
C LEU A 56 -0.70 -5.11 -7.46
N LYS A 57 -0.24 -4.25 -8.39
CA LYS A 57 0.24 -4.69 -9.71
C LYS A 57 1.40 -5.68 -9.60
N ALA A 58 2.37 -5.42 -8.73
CA ALA A 58 3.50 -6.33 -8.50
C ALA A 58 3.07 -7.68 -7.88
N HIS A 59 1.92 -7.73 -7.20
CA HIS A 59 1.34 -8.95 -6.64
C HIS A 59 0.26 -9.58 -7.55
N GLY A 60 0.26 -9.22 -8.84
CA GLY A 60 -0.55 -9.90 -9.85
C GLY A 60 -1.94 -9.32 -10.07
N TRP A 61 -2.19 -8.07 -9.66
CA TRP A 61 -3.45 -7.40 -9.95
C TRP A 61 -3.74 -7.36 -11.46
N GLN A 62 -4.96 -7.76 -11.81
CA GLN A 62 -5.51 -7.78 -13.17
C GLN A 62 -6.52 -6.66 -13.31
N ALA A 63 -6.18 -5.64 -14.12
CA ALA A 63 -7.06 -4.53 -14.41
C ALA A 63 -8.30 -5.01 -15.19
N GLY A 64 -9.48 -4.52 -14.79
CA GLY A 64 -10.75 -4.90 -15.41
C GLY A 64 -11.33 -6.24 -14.94
N ALA A 65 -10.58 -7.02 -14.16
CA ALA A 65 -11.12 -8.20 -13.48
C ALA A 65 -11.80 -7.81 -12.16
N GLY A 66 -12.74 -8.64 -11.69
CA GLY A 66 -13.39 -8.46 -10.40
C GLY A 66 -12.46 -8.69 -9.20
N TYR A 67 -12.93 -8.35 -8.00
CA TYR A 67 -12.13 -8.46 -6.77
C TYR A 67 -11.77 -9.91 -6.41
N GLU A 68 -12.65 -10.88 -6.69
CA GLU A 68 -12.39 -12.31 -6.50
C GLU A 68 -11.13 -12.77 -7.25
N ALA A 69 -11.00 -12.39 -8.52
CA ALA A 69 -9.84 -12.71 -9.35
C ALA A 69 -8.55 -12.05 -8.84
N ASN A 70 -8.68 -10.98 -8.06
CA ASN A 70 -7.58 -10.18 -7.52
C ASN A 70 -7.25 -10.48 -6.05
N MET A 71 -7.89 -11.50 -5.44
CA MET A 71 -7.65 -11.86 -4.04
C MET A 71 -6.19 -12.20 -3.75
N GLY A 72 -5.45 -12.75 -4.73
CA GLY A 72 -4.01 -13.00 -4.59
C GLY A 72 -3.19 -11.71 -4.43
N ALA A 73 -3.53 -10.66 -5.16
CA ALA A 73 -2.88 -9.35 -5.03
C ALA A 73 -3.18 -8.71 -3.68
N ILE A 74 -4.43 -8.84 -3.19
CA ILE A 74 -4.86 -8.36 -1.87
C ILE A 74 -4.17 -9.17 -0.76
N ALA A 75 -4.00 -10.48 -0.93
CA ALA A 75 -3.33 -11.35 0.04
C ALA A 75 -1.86 -11.00 0.24
N GLY A 76 -1.20 -10.41 -0.76
CA GLY A 76 0.16 -9.88 -0.61
C GLY A 76 0.25 -8.80 0.48
N TRP A 77 -0.84 -8.07 0.72
CA TRP A 77 -0.88 -6.97 1.68
C TRP A 77 -1.00 -7.42 3.13
N ASN A 78 -1.90 -8.37 3.40
CA ASN A 78 -2.16 -8.91 4.73
C ASN A 78 -2.56 -10.38 4.61
N SER A 79 -1.90 -11.24 5.39
CA SER A 79 -2.11 -12.70 5.34
C SER A 79 -3.44 -13.16 5.95
N ALA A 80 -4.17 -12.30 6.67
CA ALA A 80 -5.44 -12.67 7.29
C ALA A 80 -6.57 -12.66 6.25
N SER A 81 -7.22 -13.80 6.06
CA SER A 81 -8.33 -13.96 5.11
C SER A 81 -9.49 -13.01 5.37
N VAL A 82 -9.82 -12.76 6.63
CA VAL A 82 -10.87 -11.79 7.02
C VAL A 82 -10.53 -10.36 6.61
N TYR A 83 -9.24 -9.98 6.64
CA TYR A 83 -8.79 -8.65 6.23
C TYR A 83 -8.88 -8.50 4.71
N GLN A 84 -8.48 -9.54 3.98
CA GLN A 84 -8.58 -9.56 2.51
C GLN A 84 -10.03 -9.47 2.04
N GLN A 85 -10.94 -10.23 2.67
CA GLN A 85 -12.38 -10.18 2.37
C GLN A 85 -12.99 -8.82 2.71
N ALA A 86 -12.56 -8.19 3.81
CA ALA A 86 -13.03 -6.85 4.17
C ALA A 86 -12.65 -5.83 3.10
N ILE A 87 -11.40 -5.87 2.59
CA ILE A 87 -10.97 -4.99 1.49
C ILE A 87 -11.85 -5.18 0.26
N ALA A 88 -12.05 -6.43 -0.19
CA ALA A 88 -12.84 -6.73 -1.38
C ALA A 88 -14.29 -6.22 -1.24
N ARG A 89 -14.94 -6.50 -0.11
CA ARG A 89 -16.33 -6.08 0.14
C ARG A 89 -16.49 -4.57 0.23
N ILE A 90 -15.54 -3.87 0.86
CA ILE A 90 -15.57 -2.41 0.94
C ILE A 90 -15.39 -1.81 -0.46
N ALA A 91 -14.49 -2.36 -1.28
CA ALA A 91 -14.27 -1.90 -2.63
C ALA A 91 -15.51 -2.11 -3.53
N GLU A 92 -16.16 -3.27 -3.45
CA GLU A 92 -17.44 -3.54 -4.11
C GLU A 92 -18.53 -2.55 -3.69
N ALA A 93 -18.63 -2.24 -2.39
CA ALA A 93 -19.62 -1.29 -1.88
C ALA A 93 -19.35 0.16 -2.33
N ILE A 94 -18.09 0.53 -2.54
CA ILE A 94 -17.71 1.84 -3.08
C ILE A 94 -18.09 1.94 -4.55
N ASP A 95 -17.79 0.92 -5.36
CA ASP A 95 -18.05 0.92 -6.81
C ASP A 95 -19.55 0.83 -7.16
N ALA A 96 -20.37 0.31 -6.24
CA ALA A 96 -21.81 0.20 -6.42
C ALA A 96 -22.59 1.51 -6.18
N ASN A 97 -21.92 2.59 -5.75
CA ASN A 97 -22.49 3.94 -5.56
C ASN A 97 -22.13 4.86 -6.72
#